data_AF-A0A1F2T6S3-F1
#
_entry.id   AF-A0A1F2T6S3-F1
#
_cell.length_a   1.000
_cell.length_b   1.000
_cell.length_c   1.000
_cell.angle_alpha   90.00
_cell.angle_beta   90.00
_cell.angle_gamma   90.00
#
_symmetry.space_group_name_H-M   'P 1'
#
loop_
_entity.id
_entity.type
_entity.pdbx_description
1 polymer ?
#
loop_
_entity_poly.entity_id
_entity_poly.type
_entity_poly.pdbx_seq_one_letter_code
_entity_poly.pdbx_strand_id
1 'polypeptide(L)'
;MTCEGFLPPFDKPLTLKKKENRAIPVKMVLRDLLGNDITDADLSAPPVVQVSVGGDSGSAIDGYNGDLLPAGLSDDGNEFRYDWATEQWIINLATKQYTSALLYNVTVFVDGNVIKGGCSQTFTRLP
;
A
#
# COMPACT_ATOMS: atom_id res chain seq x y z
N MET A 1 -13.61 -0.79 12.25
CA MET A 1 -12.41 -1.37 11.62
C MET A 1 -11.20 -0.54 11.95
N THR A 2 -10.09 -1.21 12.22
CA THR A 2 -8.78 -0.63 12.43
C THR A 2 -7.77 -1.31 11.53
N CYS A 3 -6.72 -0.59 11.18
CA CYS A 3 -5.55 -1.13 10.52
C CYS A 3 -4.34 -0.88 11.41
N GLU A 4 -3.46 -1.87 11.56
CA GLU A 4 -2.24 -1.75 12.39
C GLU A 4 -1.08 -1.04 11.68
N GLY A 5 -1.29 -0.71 10.41
CA GLY A 5 -0.27 -0.19 9.50
C GLY A 5 -0.02 -1.15 8.35
N PHE A 6 0.77 -0.69 7.38
CA PHE A 6 1.27 -1.57 6.33
C PHE A 6 2.40 -2.45 6.87
N LEU A 7 2.52 -3.64 6.31
CA LEU A 7 3.59 -4.58 6.62
C LEU A 7 4.81 -4.35 5.71
N PRO A 8 6.01 -4.83 6.10
CA PRO A 8 7.21 -4.70 5.27
C PRO A 8 7.02 -5.22 3.85
N PRO A 9 7.57 -4.54 2.82
CA PRO A 9 8.53 -3.44 2.91
C PRO A 9 7.90 -2.04 2.99
N PHE A 10 6.57 -1.95 2.99
CA PHE A 10 5.86 -0.66 2.97
C PHE A 10 5.36 -0.23 4.35
N ASP A 11 5.92 -0.81 5.42
CA ASP A 11 5.75 -0.36 6.80
C ASP A 11 6.42 1.00 7.06
N LYS A 12 7.31 1.44 6.15
CA LYS A 12 8.07 2.68 6.23
C LYS A 12 8.00 3.46 4.91
N PRO A 13 8.23 4.78 4.92
CA PRO A 13 8.32 5.56 3.70
C PRO A 13 9.41 5.01 2.77
N LEU A 14 9.06 4.79 1.51
CA LEU A 14 9.99 4.28 0.50
C LEU A 14 10.48 5.38 -0.45
N THR A 15 11.69 5.22 -0.96
CA THR A 15 12.21 6.05 -2.05
C THR A 15 12.49 5.18 -3.26
N LEU A 16 11.91 5.56 -4.40
CA LEU A 16 12.04 4.87 -5.68
C LEU A 16 12.73 5.77 -6.70
N LYS A 17 13.77 5.26 -7.36
CA LYS A 17 14.41 5.98 -8.47
C LYS A 17 13.50 6.01 -9.69
N LYS A 18 13.62 7.02 -10.55
CA LYS A 18 12.82 7.13 -11.78
C LYS A 18 12.89 5.90 -12.68
N LYS A 19 14.05 5.25 -12.75
CA LYS A 19 14.26 4.04 -13.57
C LYS A 19 13.80 2.74 -12.88
N GLU A 20 13.39 2.79 -11.62
CA GLU A 20 12.87 1.64 -10.90
C GLU A 20 11.38 1.47 -11.21
N ASN A 21 11.11 0.73 -12.29
CA ASN A 21 9.77 0.29 -12.66
C ASN A 21 9.41 -0.98 -11.89
N ARG A 22 9.08 -0.83 -10.61
CA ARG A 22 8.69 -1.94 -9.73
C ARG A 22 7.31 -1.72 -9.13
N ALA A 23 6.64 -2.79 -8.75
CA ALA A 23 5.44 -2.72 -7.93
C ALA A 23 5.84 -2.69 -6.44
N ILE A 24 5.16 -1.86 -5.65
CA ILE A 24 5.28 -1.87 -4.20
C ILE A 24 4.29 -2.92 -3.67
N PRO A 25 4.75 -3.99 -3.00
CA PRO A 25 3.82 -4.90 -2.34
C PRO A 25 3.27 -4.22 -1.08
N VAL A 26 2.03 -3.76 -1.17
CA VAL A 26 1.28 -3.17 -0.05
C VAL A 26 0.52 -4.29 0.62
N LYS A 27 0.86 -4.56 1.88
CA LYS A 27 0.28 -5.64 2.68
C LYS A 27 -0.26 -5.07 3.97
N MET A 28 -1.38 -5.59 4.45
CA MET A 28 -1.99 -5.16 5.71
C MET A 28 -2.83 -6.27 6.34
N VAL A 29 -3.08 -6.12 7.63
CA VAL A 29 -4.11 -6.88 8.37
C VAL A 29 -5.19 -5.89 8.80
N LEU A 30 -6.44 -6.24 8.53
CA LEU A 30 -7.60 -5.47 8.97
C LEU A 30 -8.22 -6.12 10.18
N ARG A 31 -8.60 -5.32 11.17
CA ARG A 31 -9.26 -5.79 12.39
C ARG A 31 -10.58 -5.07 12.64
N ASP A 32 -11.53 -5.78 13.23
CA ASP A 32 -12.76 -5.18 13.73
C ASP A 32 -12.51 -4.38 15.03
N LEU A 33 -13.57 -3.86 15.66
CA LEU A 33 -13.43 -3.11 16.91
C LEU A 33 -13.14 -3.99 18.14
N LEU A 34 -13.29 -5.31 17.99
CA LEU A 34 -13.04 -6.31 19.02
C LEU A 34 -11.64 -6.93 18.88
N GLY A 35 -10.93 -6.61 17.80
CA GLY A 35 -9.59 -7.11 17.49
C GLY A 35 -9.58 -8.40 16.67
N ASN A 36 -10.73 -8.84 16.12
CA ASN A 36 -10.78 -9.99 15.23
C ASN A 36 -10.32 -9.59 13.82
N ASP A 37 -9.63 -10.49 13.13
CA ASP A 37 -9.20 -10.25 11.76
C ASP A 37 -10.41 -10.22 10.81
N ILE A 38 -10.38 -9.27 9.87
CA ILE A 38 -11.38 -9.08 8.82
C ILE A 38 -10.84 -9.69 7.53
N THR A 39 -11.59 -10.63 6.98
CA THR A 39 -11.29 -11.37 5.75
C THR A 39 -12.19 -10.93 4.60
N ASP A 40 -12.00 -11.51 3.41
CA ASP A 40 -12.89 -11.31 2.27
C ASP A 40 -14.30 -11.84 2.50
N ALA A 41 -14.50 -12.79 3.42
CA ALA A 41 -15.84 -13.27 3.78
C ALA A 41 -16.63 -12.25 4.60
N ASP A 42 -15.96 -11.29 5.24
CA ASP A 42 -16.57 -10.30 6.13
C ASP A 42 -16.96 -9.00 5.42
N LEU A 43 -16.51 -8.80 4.19
CA LEU A 43 -16.70 -7.56 3.42
C LEU A 43 -17.58 -7.79 2.18
N SER A 44 -18.49 -6.84 1.90
CA SER A 44 -19.27 -6.86 0.66
C SER A 44 -18.46 -6.46 -0.58
N ALA A 45 -17.35 -5.77 -0.38
CA ALA A 45 -16.41 -5.37 -1.41
C ALA A 45 -14.98 -5.35 -0.85
N PRO A 46 -13.95 -5.67 -1.65
CA PRO A 46 -12.57 -5.61 -1.20
C PRO A 46 -12.13 -4.18 -0.82
N PRO A 47 -11.15 -4.03 0.09
CA PRO A 47 -10.48 -2.77 0.32
C PRO A 47 -9.85 -2.24 -0.98
N VAL A 48 -9.75 -0.92 -1.09
CA VAL A 48 -9.14 -0.26 -2.25
C VAL A 48 -8.04 0.70 -1.83
N VAL A 49 -7.00 0.80 -2.66
CA VAL A 49 -5.92 1.77 -2.50
C VAL A 49 -6.21 3.04 -3.31
N GLN A 50 -5.93 4.19 -2.70
CA GLN A 50 -5.91 5.47 -3.37
C GLN A 50 -4.53 6.10 -3.20
N VAL A 51 -3.97 6.60 -4.30
CA VAL A 51 -2.71 7.32 -4.32
C VAL A 51 -2.97 8.78 -4.64
N SER A 52 -2.51 9.68 -3.76
CA SER A 52 -2.57 11.14 -3.96
C SER A 52 -1.18 11.76 -3.88
N VAL A 53 -1.02 12.94 -4.46
CA VAL A 53 0.24 13.69 -4.36
C VAL A 53 0.25 14.46 -3.03
N GLY A 54 1.31 14.30 -2.24
CA GLY A 54 1.51 14.97 -0.94
C GLY A 54 2.46 16.16 -1.00
N GLY A 55 2.33 17.08 -0.03
CA GLY A 55 3.30 18.14 0.26
C GLY A 55 4.00 17.88 1.61
N ASP A 56 5.33 17.98 1.59
CA ASP A 56 6.33 17.74 2.65
C ASP A 56 6.50 16.31 3.20
N SER A 57 7.74 15.83 3.10
CA SER A 57 8.20 14.47 3.41
C SER A 57 8.75 14.35 4.83
N GLY A 58 8.30 13.31 5.56
CA GLY A 58 9.13 12.72 6.61
C GLY A 58 10.39 12.08 6.01
N SER A 59 11.40 11.83 6.84
CA SER A 59 12.67 11.23 6.38
C SER A 59 12.44 9.85 5.75
N ALA A 60 12.48 9.77 4.42
CA ALA A 60 12.34 8.53 3.67
C ALA A 60 13.66 7.73 3.63
N ILE A 61 13.57 6.41 3.62
CA ILE A 61 14.74 5.52 3.54
C ILE A 61 15.15 5.36 2.07
N ASP A 62 16.40 5.67 1.76
CA ASP A 62 16.96 5.61 0.41
C ASP A 62 17.22 4.16 -0.04
N GLY A 63 16.78 3.80 -1.26
CA GLY A 63 17.28 2.61 -1.96
C GLY A 63 16.85 1.23 -1.44
N TYR A 64 15.60 1.04 -1.01
CA TYR A 64 15.09 -0.27 -0.60
C TYR A 64 14.99 -1.24 -1.80
N ASN A 65 15.97 -2.15 -1.94
CA ASN A 65 16.10 -3.06 -3.08
C ASN A 65 15.68 -4.52 -2.78
N GLY A 66 15.25 -4.83 -1.55
CA GLY A 66 15.04 -6.21 -1.09
C GLY A 66 13.79 -6.91 -1.62
N ASP A 67 12.63 -6.23 -1.60
CA ASP A 67 11.33 -6.94 -1.72
C ASP A 67 10.36 -6.32 -2.74
N LEU A 68 10.82 -5.40 -3.61
CA LEU A 68 9.97 -4.81 -4.64
C LEU A 68 9.78 -5.76 -5.83
N LEU A 69 8.53 -5.98 -6.23
CA LEU A 69 8.18 -6.92 -7.30
C LEU A 69 8.43 -6.32 -8.69
N PRO A 70 8.81 -7.11 -9.71
CA PRO A 70 8.85 -6.66 -11.10
C PRO A 70 7.53 -6.03 -11.55
N ALA A 71 7.57 -5.03 -12.44
CA ALA A 71 6.37 -4.36 -12.95
C ALA A 71 5.33 -5.30 -13.60
N GLY A 72 5.76 -6.45 -14.13
CA GLY A 72 4.86 -7.46 -14.68
C GLY A 72 4.06 -8.27 -13.64
N LEU A 73 4.31 -8.05 -12.35
CA LEU A 73 3.55 -8.63 -11.23
C LEU A 73 2.64 -7.61 -10.54
N SER A 74 2.43 -6.44 -11.16
CA SER A 74 1.41 -5.51 -10.69
C SER A 74 0.03 -6.14 -10.84
N ASP A 75 -0.83 -5.91 -9.85
CA ASP A 75 -2.25 -6.15 -10.03
C ASP A 75 -2.81 -5.09 -10.99
N ASP A 76 -3.77 -5.47 -11.84
CA ASP A 76 -4.55 -4.52 -12.64
C ASP A 76 -5.64 -3.91 -11.73
N GLY A 77 -5.56 -2.60 -11.49
CA GLY A 77 -6.55 -1.87 -10.68
C GLY A 77 -6.01 -1.39 -9.34
N ASN A 78 -6.92 -1.22 -8.38
CA ASN A 78 -6.63 -0.67 -7.05
C ASN A 78 -7.26 -1.46 -5.91
N GLU A 79 -7.77 -2.66 -6.17
CA GLU A 79 -8.43 -3.51 -5.18
C GLU A 79 -7.41 -4.45 -4.52
N PHE A 80 -7.53 -4.63 -3.21
CA PHE A 80 -6.76 -5.63 -2.48
C PHE A 80 -7.39 -7.01 -2.68
N ARG A 81 -6.55 -8.04 -2.71
CA ARG A 81 -6.99 -9.45 -2.58
C ARG A 81 -6.66 -9.95 -1.18
N TYR A 82 -7.50 -10.82 -0.63
CA TYR A 82 -7.16 -11.53 0.61
C TYR A 82 -6.34 -12.78 0.28
N ASP A 83 -5.22 -12.95 0.96
CA ASP A 83 -4.35 -14.13 0.86
C ASP A 83 -4.56 -15.01 2.09
N TRP A 84 -5.31 -16.10 1.91
CA TRP A 84 -5.60 -17.08 2.95
C TRP A 84 -4.36 -17.84 3.47
N ALA A 85 -3.25 -17.87 2.73
CA ALA A 85 -2.03 -18.52 3.19
C ALA A 85 -1.24 -17.66 4.18
N THR A 86 -1.33 -16.33 4.04
CA THR A 86 -0.62 -15.37 4.89
C THR A 86 -1.54 -14.56 5.80
N GLU A 87 -2.85 -14.78 5.70
CA GLU A 87 -3.93 -14.10 6.42
C GLU A 87 -3.88 -12.57 6.26
N GLN A 88 -3.52 -12.10 5.05
CA GLN A 88 -3.25 -10.69 4.76
C GLN A 88 -4.01 -10.18 3.55
N TRP A 89 -4.36 -8.91 3.59
CA TRP A 89 -4.77 -8.17 2.41
C TRP A 89 -3.54 -7.69 1.64
N ILE A 90 -3.48 -7.98 0.34
CA ILE A 90 -2.32 -7.68 -0.50
C ILE A 90 -2.76 -6.99 -1.79
N ILE A 91 -2.00 -5.96 -2.19
CA ILE A 91 -1.98 -5.43 -3.55
C ILE A 91 -0.54 -5.12 -3.97
N ASN A 92 -0.19 -5.46 -5.21
CA ASN A 92 1.06 -5.09 -5.83
C ASN A 92 0.87 -3.78 -6.58
N LEU A 93 1.08 -2.64 -5.91
CA LEU A 93 0.83 -1.32 -6.44
C LEU A 93 1.82 -0.99 -7.57
N ALA A 94 1.35 -0.96 -8.83
CA ALA A 94 2.11 -0.43 -9.95
C ALA A 94 2.54 1.01 -9.68
N THR A 95 3.83 1.28 -9.86
CA THR A 95 4.36 2.65 -9.72
C THR A 95 4.64 3.35 -11.04
N LYS A 96 4.41 2.67 -12.18
CA LYS A 96 4.78 3.14 -13.52
C LYS A 96 4.07 4.45 -13.90
N GLN A 97 2.84 4.66 -13.44
CA GLN A 97 2.08 5.89 -13.68
C GLN A 97 2.53 7.09 -12.83
N TYR A 98 3.33 6.87 -11.78
CA TYR A 98 3.82 7.91 -10.88
C TYR A 98 5.25 8.29 -11.28
N THR A 99 5.38 9.17 -12.29
CA THR A 99 6.67 9.53 -12.92
C THR A 99 7.26 10.87 -12.46
N SER A 100 6.45 11.70 -11.79
CA SER A 100 6.89 12.98 -11.26
C SER A 100 7.77 12.76 -10.03
N ALA A 101 8.82 13.56 -9.88
CA ALA A 101 9.70 13.50 -8.71
C ALA A 101 9.03 14.18 -7.50
N LEU A 102 8.06 13.49 -6.91
CA LEU A 102 7.20 13.98 -5.84
C LEU A 102 7.02 12.94 -4.75
N LEU A 103 6.47 13.39 -3.61
CA LEU A 103 5.94 12.55 -2.57
C LEU A 103 4.53 12.10 -2.92
N TYR A 104 4.26 10.81 -2.81
CA TYR A 104 2.96 10.19 -3.01
C TYR A 104 2.47 9.61 -1.70
N ASN A 105 1.23 9.95 -1.32
CA ASN A 105 0.52 9.34 -0.20
C ASN A 105 -0.32 8.18 -0.72
N VAL A 106 -0.22 7.05 -0.05
CA VAL A 106 -1.00 5.83 -0.30
C VAL A 106 -1.94 5.66 0.88
N THR A 107 -3.25 5.62 0.64
CA THR A 107 -4.29 5.46 1.67
C THR A 107 -5.24 4.35 1.28
N VAL A 108 -5.70 3.57 2.26
CA VAL A 108 -6.69 2.49 2.03
C VAL A 108 -8.09 2.92 2.46
N PHE A 109 -9.06 2.54 1.64
CA PHE A 109 -10.48 2.72 1.87
C PHE A 109 -11.20 1.38 1.87
N VAL A 110 -12.24 1.26 2.70
CA VAL A 110 -13.18 0.13 2.69
C VAL A 110 -14.58 0.72 2.66
N ASP A 111 -15.43 0.26 1.76
CA ASP A 111 -16.79 0.78 1.54
C ASP A 111 -16.85 2.32 1.47
N GLY A 112 -15.87 2.92 0.77
CA GLY A 112 -15.77 4.37 0.59
C GLY A 112 -15.29 5.16 1.82
N ASN A 113 -14.91 4.49 2.91
CA ASN A 113 -14.45 5.14 4.14
C ASN A 113 -12.97 4.87 4.40
N VAL A 114 -12.24 5.88 4.90
CA VAL A 114 -10.85 5.72 5.35
C VAL A 114 -10.82 4.80 6.57
N ILE A 115 -9.95 3.80 6.55
CA ILE A 115 -9.74 2.91 7.69
C ILE A 115 -9.04 3.68 8.81
N LYS A 116 -9.63 3.70 10.01
CA LYS A 116 -8.99 4.31 11.19
C LYS A 116 -7.72 3.53 11.57
N GLY A 117 -6.66 4.21 12.00
CA GLY A 117 -5.50 3.54 12.62
C GLY A 117 -4.21 3.44 11.81
N GLY A 118 -4.08 4.07 10.62
CA GLY A 118 -2.76 4.22 9.99
C GLY A 118 -2.44 3.30 8.82
N CYS A 119 -3.46 2.84 8.09
CA CYS A 119 -3.30 2.29 6.73
C CYS A 119 -2.99 3.40 5.71
N SER A 120 -2.00 4.23 6.03
CA SER A 120 -1.49 5.29 5.17
C SER A 120 0.03 5.31 5.23
N GLN A 121 0.68 5.33 4.08
CA GLN A 121 2.13 5.46 3.98
C GLN A 121 2.51 6.24 2.74
N THR A 122 3.75 6.66 2.65
CA THR A 122 4.27 7.44 1.53
C THR A 122 5.34 6.72 0.75
N PHE A 123 5.46 7.05 -0.53
CA PHE A 123 6.69 6.82 -1.27
C PHE A 123 7.09 8.06 -2.05
N THR A 124 8.40 8.28 -2.20
CA THR A 124 8.96 9.39 -2.97
C THR A 124 9.53 8.87 -4.27
N ARG A 125 9.29 9.60 -5.35
CA ARG A 125 10.02 9.40 -6.62
C ARG A 125 11.19 10.38 -6.70
N LEU A 126 12.38 9.84 -6.93
CA LEU A 126 13.54 10.65 -7.27
C LEU A 126 13.60 10.87 -8.79
N PRO A 127 14.21 11.99 -9.24
CA PRO A 127 14.37 12.31 -10.66
C PRO A 127 15.17 11.27 -11.47
#